data_AF-A0A379G5P9-F1
#
_entry.id   AF-A0A379G5P9-F1
#
_cell.length_a   1.000
_cell.length_b   1.000
_cell.length_c   1.000
_cell.angle_alpha   90.00
_cell.angle_beta   90.00
_cell.angle_gamma   90.00
#
_symmetry.space_group_name_H-M   'P 1'
#
loop_
_entity.id
_entity.type
_entity.pdbx_description
1 polymer ?
#
loop_
_entity_poly.entity_id
_entity_poly.type
_entity_poly.pdbx_seq_one_letter_code
_entity_poly.pdbx_strand_id
1 'polypeptide(L)'
;MAGKRISREIKTIDKMIQIYQKSHPAPEEDPEYYQKIFKYAINRLEKCRYGESKPACKQCPIHCYQPKMRNEMKLIMRWAGPKMLYHHPILAIRHLLDDRKPVPELPNKSRQSSNK
;
A
#
# COMPACT_ATOMS: atom_id res chain seq x y z
N MET A 1 16.08 -6.83 2.44
CA MET A 1 15.81 -5.47 1.93
C MET A 1 14.58 -5.53 1.04
N ALA A 2 13.60 -4.63 1.22
CA ALA A 2 12.44 -4.57 0.33
C ALA A 2 12.89 -4.20 -1.09
N GLY A 3 12.32 -4.83 -2.12
CA GLY A 3 12.70 -4.53 -3.50
C GLY A 3 12.19 -3.16 -3.98
N LYS A 4 12.54 -2.81 -5.23
CA LYS A 4 12.30 -1.47 -5.79
C LYS A 4 10.81 -1.16 -5.91
N ARG A 5 9.96 -2.15 -6.20
CA ARG A 5 8.50 -1.96 -6.30
C ARG A 5 7.88 -1.75 -4.93
N ILE A 6 8.18 -2.60 -3.96
CA ILE A 6 7.65 -2.45 -2.60
C ILE A 6 8.07 -1.12 -1.97
N SER A 7 9.32 -0.71 -2.16
CA SER A 7 9.82 0.57 -1.67
C SER A 7 9.08 1.77 -2.27
N ARG A 8 8.66 1.70 -3.54
CA ARG A 8 7.82 2.74 -4.16
C ARG A 8 6.41 2.73 -3.60
N GLU A 9 5.81 1.58 -3.35
CA GLU A 9 4.49 1.49 -2.73
C GLU A 9 4.48 2.07 -1.32
N ILE A 10 5.51 1.77 -0.51
CA ILE A 10 5.68 2.36 0.82
C ILE A 10 5.73 3.89 0.73
N LYS A 11 6.57 4.44 -0.16
CA LYS A 11 6.64 5.90 -0.39
C LYS A 11 5.32 6.50 -0.86
N THR A 12 4.58 5.76 -1.70
CA THR A 12 3.28 6.21 -2.20
C THR A 12 2.26 6.33 -1.07
N ILE A 13 2.16 5.30 -0.23
CA ILE A 13 1.25 5.30 0.92
C ILE A 13 1.63 6.41 1.92
N ASP A 14 2.92 6.57 2.22
CA ASP A 14 3.41 7.65 3.10
C ASP A 14 2.92 9.03 2.62
N LYS A 15 3.09 9.32 1.32
CA LYS A 15 2.63 10.59 0.73
C LYS A 15 1.12 10.73 0.69
N MET A 16 0.38 9.67 0.43
CA MET A 16 -1.08 9.71 0.48
C MET A 16 -1.58 10.04 1.89
N ILE A 17 -1.02 9.40 2.91
CA ILE A 17 -1.37 9.66 4.32
C ILE A 17 -1.01 11.10 4.69
N GLN A 18 0.18 11.57 4.31
CA GLN A 18 0.61 12.95 4.57
C GLN A 18 -0.28 14.01 3.91
N ILE A 19 -0.83 13.71 2.73
CA ILE A 19 -1.79 14.59 2.05
C ILE A 19 -3.15 14.55 2.78
N TYR A 20 -3.61 13.37 3.16
CA TYR A 20 -4.90 13.19 3.82
C TYR A 20 -4.94 13.84 5.21
N GLN A 21 -3.90 13.64 6.02
CA GLN A 21 -3.81 14.18 7.39
C GLN A 21 -3.87 15.71 7.45
N LYS A 22 -3.47 16.41 6.38
CA LYS A 22 -3.52 17.88 6.32
C LYS A 22 -4.95 18.42 6.31
N SER A 23 -5.90 17.63 5.80
CA SER A 23 -7.31 18.01 5.75
C SER A 23 -8.18 17.24 6.74
N HIS A 24 -7.66 16.15 7.31
CA HIS A 24 -8.33 15.35 8.32
C HIS A 24 -7.34 15.17 9.48
N PRO A 25 -7.41 15.98 10.54
CA PRO A 25 -6.55 15.77 11.71
C PRO A 25 -6.82 14.40 12.34
N ALA A 26 -5.84 13.89 13.09
CA ALA A 26 -6.03 12.65 13.84
C ALA A 26 -7.12 12.84 14.90
N PRO A 27 -7.90 11.79 15.24
CA PRO A 27 -8.83 11.84 16.37
C PRO A 27 -8.10 12.22 17.66
N GLU A 28 -8.73 13.01 18.52
CA GLU A 28 -8.12 13.43 19.80
C GLU A 28 -7.77 12.24 20.70
N GLU A 29 -8.61 11.20 20.67
CA GLU A 29 -8.39 9.94 21.40
C GLU A 29 -7.27 9.06 20.81
N ASP A 30 -6.81 9.31 19.57
CA ASP A 30 -5.75 8.56 18.92
C ASP A 30 -4.79 9.46 18.11
N PRO A 31 -3.87 10.17 18.78
CA PRO A 31 -2.87 11.01 18.11
C PRO A 31 -1.94 10.22 17.16
N GLU A 32 -1.78 8.92 17.39
CA GLU A 32 -0.93 8.04 16.58
C GLU A 32 -1.66 7.36 15.42
N TYR A 33 -2.93 7.73 15.18
CA TYR A 33 -3.81 7.11 14.19
C TYR A 33 -3.14 6.88 12.83
N TYR A 34 -2.57 7.93 12.24
CA TYR A 34 -1.90 7.84 10.94
C TYR A 34 -0.63 7.01 10.97
N GLN A 35 0.11 7.06 12.08
CA GLN A 35 1.32 6.24 12.25
C GLN A 35 0.96 4.76 12.35
N LYS A 36 -0.14 4.41 13.04
CA LYS A 36 -0.65 3.04 13.12
C LYS A 36 -1.07 2.51 11.75
N ILE A 37 -1.80 3.31 10.96
CA ILE A 37 -2.19 2.95 9.60
C ILE A 37 -0.95 2.72 8.72
N PHE A 38 0.03 3.62 8.80
CA PHE A 38 1.26 3.52 8.02
C PHE A 38 2.09 2.28 8.39
N LYS A 39 2.33 2.05 9.69
CA LYS A 39 3.03 0.87 10.21
C LYS A 39 2.33 -0.43 9.78
N TYR A 40 1.00 -0.46 9.84
CA TYR A 40 0.21 -1.59 9.38
C TYR A 40 0.42 -1.88 7.89
N ALA A 41 0.36 -0.83 7.06
CA ALA A 41 0.55 -0.95 5.61
C ALA A 41 1.95 -1.46 5.26
N ILE A 42 3.00 -0.93 5.89
CA ILE A 42 4.39 -1.40 5.70
C ILE A 42 4.51 -2.88 6.02
N ASN A 43 4.04 -3.31 7.20
CA ASN A 43 4.12 -4.71 7.62
C ASN A 43 3.47 -5.66 6.59
N ARG A 44 2.35 -5.24 5.98
CA ARG A 44 1.68 -6.00 4.92
C ARG A 44 2.41 -5.99 3.59
N LEU A 45 3.08 -4.90 3.24
CA LEU A 45 3.88 -4.80 2.02
C LEU A 45 5.16 -5.63 2.12
N GLU A 46 5.86 -5.57 3.26
CA GLU A 46 7.08 -6.35 3.52
C GLU A 46 6.82 -7.86 3.51
N LYS A 47 5.66 -8.29 4.01
CA LYS A 47 5.25 -9.71 4.05
C LYS A 47 4.39 -10.11 2.85
N CYS A 48 4.38 -9.31 1.77
CA CYS A 48 3.55 -9.61 0.62
C CYS A 48 4.00 -10.90 -0.06
N ARG A 49 3.06 -11.86 -0.26
CA ARG A 49 3.35 -13.14 -0.92
C ARG A 49 3.87 -12.99 -2.36
N TYR A 50 3.47 -11.92 -3.04
CA TYR A 50 3.91 -11.62 -4.40
C TYR A 50 5.26 -10.89 -4.46
N GLY A 51 5.74 -10.31 -3.35
CA GLY A 51 6.96 -9.50 -3.35
C GLY A 51 6.97 -8.44 -4.46
N GLU A 52 7.98 -8.50 -5.34
CA GLU A 52 8.15 -7.54 -6.45
C GLU A 52 7.16 -7.73 -7.61
N SER A 53 6.54 -8.90 -7.74
CA SER A 53 5.49 -9.17 -8.75
C SER A 53 4.09 -8.80 -8.24
N LYS A 54 4.00 -8.04 -7.15
CA LYS A 54 2.73 -7.66 -6.53
C LYS A 54 1.78 -6.92 -7.50
N PRO A 55 0.50 -7.35 -7.62
CA PRO A 55 -0.53 -6.56 -8.29
C PRO A 55 -0.99 -5.39 -7.42
N ALA A 56 -1.71 -4.44 -8.00
CA ALA A 56 -2.35 -3.39 -7.23
C ALA A 56 -3.19 -3.95 -6.06
N CYS A 57 -3.07 -3.36 -4.87
CA CYS A 57 -3.74 -3.85 -3.66
C CYS A 57 -5.27 -4.00 -3.83
N LYS A 58 -5.88 -3.16 -4.66
CA LYS A 58 -7.33 -3.20 -4.97
C LYS A 58 -7.76 -4.47 -5.71
N GLN A 59 -6.87 -5.04 -6.53
CA GLN A 59 -7.09 -6.20 -7.38
C GLN A 59 -6.47 -7.48 -6.80
N CYS A 60 -5.78 -7.39 -5.66
CA CYS A 60 -5.13 -8.53 -5.04
C CYS A 60 -6.18 -9.60 -4.64
N PRO A 61 -6.05 -10.86 -5.10
CA PRO A 61 -6.99 -11.93 -4.74
C PRO A 61 -6.80 -12.42 -3.30
N ILE A 62 -5.72 -12.00 -2.63
CA ILE A 62 -5.43 -12.38 -1.25
C ILE A 62 -6.04 -11.35 -0.30
N HIS A 63 -6.92 -11.83 0.58
CA HIS A 63 -7.41 -11.08 1.74
C HIS A 63 -6.32 -10.91 2.80
N CYS A 64 -5.46 -9.90 2.63
CA CYS A 64 -4.34 -9.64 3.53
C CYS A 64 -4.61 -8.51 4.55
N TYR A 65 -5.57 -7.62 4.28
CA TYR A 65 -5.93 -6.52 5.19
C TYR A 65 -7.13 -6.91 6.05
N GLN A 66 -7.10 -6.52 7.32
CA GLN A 66 -8.29 -6.53 8.17
C GLN A 66 -9.33 -5.56 7.59
N PRO A 67 -10.65 -5.89 7.66
CA PRO A 67 -11.70 -5.07 7.05
C PRO A 67 -11.64 -3.59 7.44
N LYS A 68 -11.44 -3.29 8.74
CA LYS A 68 -11.31 -1.92 9.26
C LYS A 68 -10.17 -1.17 8.57
N MET A 69 -8.94 -1.70 8.66
CA MET A 69 -7.75 -1.09 8.03
C MET A 69 -7.87 -0.98 6.50
N ARG A 70 -8.57 -1.92 5.85
CA ARG A 70 -8.82 -1.87 4.41
C ARG A 70 -9.71 -0.68 4.05
N ASN A 71 -10.75 -0.42 4.83
CA ASN A 71 -11.66 0.68 4.59
C ASN A 71 -10.97 2.03 4.81
N GLU A 72 -10.17 2.16 5.86
CA GLU A 72 -9.36 3.36 6.10
C GLU A 72 -8.40 3.63 4.95
N MET A 73 -7.64 2.62 4.52
CA MET A 73 -6.71 2.79 3.41
C MET A 73 -7.43 3.14 2.10
N LYS A 74 -8.60 2.55 1.84
CA LYS A 74 -9.43 2.91 0.67
C LYS A 74 -9.90 4.36 0.73
N LEU A 75 -10.31 4.84 1.90
CA LEU A 75 -10.73 6.23 2.09
C LEU A 75 -9.59 7.20 1.78
N ILE A 76 -8.41 6.94 2.36
CA ILE A 76 -7.19 7.71 2.14
C ILE A 76 -6.81 7.68 0.65
N MET A 77 -6.76 6.50 0.03
CA MET A 77 -6.43 6.35 -1.39
C MET A 77 -7.41 7.09 -2.31
N ARG A 78 -8.72 7.00 -2.03
CA ARG A 78 -9.76 7.68 -2.83
C ARG A 78 -9.66 9.20 -2.73
N TRP A 79 -9.35 9.72 -1.55
CA TRP A 79 -9.30 11.16 -1.32
C TRP A 79 -7.96 11.79 -1.72
N ALA A 80 -6.85 11.14 -1.37
CA ALA A 80 -5.49 11.62 -1.62
C ALA A 80 -4.98 11.24 -3.01
N GLY A 81 -5.49 10.17 -3.63
CA GLY A 81 -5.07 9.70 -4.96
C GLY A 81 -5.12 10.79 -6.04
N PRO A 82 -6.27 11.45 -6.28
CA PRO A 82 -6.37 12.56 -7.23
C PRO A 82 -5.46 13.74 -6.86
N LYS A 83 -5.28 14.01 -5.56
CA LYS A 83 -4.44 15.11 -5.07
C LYS A 83 -2.94 14.83 -5.20
N MET A 84 -2.56 13.56 -5.22
CA MET A 84 -1.17 13.16 -5.43
C MET A 84 -0.65 13.58 -6.81
N LEU A 85 -1.52 13.73 -7.82
CA LEU A 85 -1.12 14.26 -9.13
C LEU A 85 -0.59 15.70 -9.03
N TYR A 86 -1.13 16.52 -8.12
CA TYR A 86 -0.67 17.90 -7.93
C TYR A 86 0.63 17.97 -7.12
N HIS A 87 0.80 17.12 -6.10
CA HIS A 87 1.97 17.17 -5.21
C HIS A 87 3.15 16.32 -5.69
N HIS A 88 2.87 15.16 -6.29
CA HIS A 88 3.86 14.16 -6.70
C HIS A 88 3.47 13.51 -8.04
N PRO A 89 3.42 14.27 -9.14
CA PRO A 89 2.87 13.83 -10.43
C PRO A 89 3.51 12.54 -10.95
N ILE A 90 4.84 12.42 -10.89
CA ILE A 90 5.57 11.24 -11.37
C ILE A 90 5.20 9.98 -10.55
N LEU A 91 5.03 10.12 -9.23
CA LEU A 91 4.67 9.01 -8.35
C LEU A 91 3.21 8.59 -8.57
N ALA A 92 2.32 9.58 -8.72
CA ALA A 92 0.90 9.37 -8.97
C ALA A 92 0.67 8.66 -10.31
N ILE A 93 1.31 9.10 -11.40
CA ILE A 93 1.19 8.46 -12.72
C ILE A 93 1.67 7.01 -12.66
N ARG A 94 2.83 6.74 -12.03
CA ARG A 94 3.33 5.37 -11.85
C ARG A 94 2.38 4.50 -11.05
N HIS A 95 1.80 5.03 -9.97
CA HIS A 95 0.81 4.32 -9.16
C HIS A 95 -0.45 3.99 -9.99
N LEU A 96 -0.97 4.94 -10.76
CA LEU A 96 -2.13 4.74 -11.64
C LEU A 96 -1.87 3.70 -12.75
N LEU A 97 -0.65 3.66 -13.30
CA LEU A 97 -0.25 2.64 -14.27
C LEU A 97 -0.14 1.25 -13.63
N ASP A 98 0.43 1.16 -12.43
CA ASP A 98 0.51 -0.09 -11.67
C ASP A 98 -0.89 -0.60 -11.30
N ASP A 99 -1.85 0.30 -11.09
CA ASP A 99 -3.27 0.06 -10.86
C ASP A 99 -4.05 -0.51 -12.05
N ARG A 100 -3.48 -0.47 -13.26
CA ARG A 100 -4.06 -1.02 -14.49
C ARG A 100 -3.44 -2.36 -14.89
N LYS A 101 -2.39 -2.83 -14.19
CA LYS A 101 -1.74 -4.10 -14.52
C LYS A 101 -2.66 -5.28 -14.17
N PRO A 102 -2.75 -6.31 -15.04
CA PRO A 102 -3.49 -7.52 -14.73
C PRO A 102 -2.88 -8.21 -13.51
N VAL A 103 -3.73 -8.91 -12.76
CA VAL A 103 -3.29 -9.69 -11.60
C VAL A 103 -2.42 -10.84 -12.10
N PRO A 104 -1.15 -10.95 -11.68
CA PRO A 104 -0.34 -12.10 -12.02
C PRO A 104 -0.81 -13.32 -11.24
N GLU A 105 -0.55 -14.50 -11.77
CA GLU A 105 -0.85 -15.76 -11.09
C GLU A 105 -0.16 -15.81 -9.72
N LEU A 106 -0.86 -16.40 -8.75
CA LEU A 106 -0.32 -16.60 -7.40
C LEU A 106 0.97 -17.45 -7.51
N PRO A 107 2.14 -16.96 -7.06
CA PRO A 107 3.34 -17.77 -7.09
C PRO A 107 3.11 -19.02 -6.24
N ASN A 108 3.24 -20.19 -6.88
CA ASN A 108 3.19 -21.48 -6.21
C ASN A 108 4.39 -21.52 -5.25
N LYS A 109 4.13 -21.43 -3.95
CA LYS A 109 5.17 -21.54 -2.94
C LYS A 109 5.57 -23.02 -2.87
N SER A 110 6.41 -23.49 -3.79
CA SER A 110 7.16 -24.70 -3.51
C SER A 110 7.90 -24.43 -2.20
N ARG A 111 7.62 -25.25 -1.19
CA ARG A 111 8.45 -25.30 0.01
C ARG A 111 9.83 -25.68 -0.49
N GLN A 112 10.71 -24.70 -0.73
CA GLN A 112 12.14 -24.99 -0.72
C GLN A 112 12.42 -25.40 0.72
N SER A 113 12.50 -26.71 0.92
CA SER A 113 13.18 -27.33 2.03
C SER A 113 14.57 -26.70 2.10
N SER A 114 14.79 -25.80 3.05
CA SER A 114 16.12 -25.42 3.48
C SER A 114 16.81 -26.69 3.97
N ASN A 115 17.61 -27.29 3.11
CA ASN A 115 18.55 -28.34 3.47
C ASN A 115 19.92 -27.85 3.01
N LYS A 116 20.56 -27.06 3.87
CA LYS A 116 22.02 -26.97 4.03
C LYS A 116 22.34 -26.09 5.24
#